data_AF-A0A4S8XB32-F1
#
_entry.id   AF-A0A4S8XB32-F1
#
_cell.length_a   1.000
_cell.length_b   1.000
_cell.length_c   1.000
_cell.angle_alpha   90.00
_cell.angle_beta   90.00
_cell.angle_gamma   90.00
#
_symmetry.space_group_name_H-M   'P 1'
#
loop_
_entity.id
_entity.type
_entity.pdbx_description
1 polymer ?
#
loop_
_entity_poly.entity_id
_entity_poly.type
_entity_poly.pdbx_seq_one_letter_code
_entity_poly.pdbx_strand_id
1 'polypeptide(L)'
;MLSTITLYSLLLPLAVGAALKDTQAPLVQNSLDPDPSLEHGNLTGLPFKKFLIEEMGNVKYLLHHHAVKALLGDRSYVLLRQAEIQERESAVWEYLWNHDLYCEDWPESSSDWDGPPKIYMSDGRVFDADPEHVPQDVIVALQELEEQESKRRMEVRRHRYCELTRPDDASDDVVEAMPDTTEDEWKIDIPEEYLRYLIPRGVQDEEDHRMDSYWQEKQKEDEKKILAGGKSVRNVELPDPRRCKKLDKQ
;
A
#
# COMPACT_ATOMS: atom_id res chain seq x y z
N MET A 1 42.53 -47.03 -27.05
CA MET A 1 43.73 -46.16 -27.12
C MET A 1 43.24 -44.81 -27.64
N LEU A 2 43.06 -43.78 -26.79
CA LEU A 2 44.07 -42.74 -26.48
C LEU A 2 44.61 -42.10 -27.77
N SER A 3 44.54 -40.80 -28.05
CA SER A 3 44.61 -39.64 -27.15
C SER A 3 43.96 -38.38 -27.73
N THR A 4 43.50 -37.56 -26.80
CA THR A 4 43.22 -36.12 -26.82
C THR A 4 44.34 -35.25 -27.42
N ILE A 5 43.99 -34.07 -27.95
CA ILE A 5 44.58 -32.76 -27.62
C ILE A 5 43.55 -31.66 -27.88
N THR A 6 43.58 -30.67 -27.00
CA THR A 6 42.68 -29.55 -26.71
C THR A 6 43.04 -28.22 -27.40
N LEU A 7 42.01 -27.36 -27.50
CA LEU A 7 41.96 -25.88 -27.34
C LEU A 7 42.73 -24.95 -28.31
N TYR A 8 42.01 -23.98 -28.92
CA TYR A 8 42.08 -22.55 -28.56
C TYR A 8 41.02 -21.70 -29.30
N SER A 9 40.43 -20.76 -28.57
CA SER A 9 39.48 -19.71 -29.00
C SER A 9 40.13 -18.64 -29.90
N LEU A 10 39.32 -17.91 -30.70
CA LEU A 10 39.29 -16.43 -30.83
C LEU A 10 38.38 -15.92 -31.98
N LEU A 11 37.38 -15.12 -31.59
CA LEU A 11 36.83 -13.86 -32.17
C LEU A 11 36.32 -13.72 -33.64
N LEU A 12 35.10 -13.17 -33.69
CA LEU A 12 34.34 -12.40 -34.73
C LEU A 12 35.16 -11.50 -35.68
N PRO A 13 34.61 -10.93 -36.80
CA PRO A 13 33.20 -10.59 -37.06
C PRO A 13 32.69 -10.79 -38.52
N LEU A 14 31.38 -10.67 -38.76
CA LEU A 14 30.85 -10.32 -40.09
C LEU A 14 29.69 -9.33 -39.95
N ALA A 15 29.97 -8.10 -40.35
CA ALA A 15 29.01 -7.04 -40.59
C ALA A 15 28.23 -7.32 -41.88
N VAL A 16 26.95 -6.93 -41.91
CA VAL A 16 26.29 -6.52 -43.14
C VAL A 16 25.58 -5.21 -42.84
N GLY A 17 26.14 -4.13 -43.37
CA GLY A 17 25.45 -2.86 -43.51
C GLY A 17 24.47 -2.95 -44.68
N ALA A 18 23.24 -2.49 -44.46
CA ALA A 18 22.35 -2.06 -45.52
C ALA A 18 22.30 -0.53 -45.47
N ALA A 19 22.90 0.09 -46.48
CA ALA A 19 22.79 1.50 -46.76
C ALA A 19 21.35 1.82 -47.19
N LEU A 20 20.69 2.77 -46.53
CA LEU A 20 19.64 3.57 -47.14
C LEU A 20 20.13 5.01 -47.20
N LYS A 21 20.19 5.45 -48.45
CA LYS A 21 20.76 6.70 -48.96
C LYS A 21 19.74 7.83 -48.76
N ASP A 22 20.27 8.99 -48.43
CA ASP A 22 19.65 10.30 -48.28
C ASP A 22 18.22 10.49 -48.81
N THR A 23 17.33 10.91 -47.92
CA THR A 23 16.42 12.03 -48.20
C THR A 23 16.20 12.80 -46.89
N GLN A 24 17.12 13.72 -46.57
CA GLN A 24 16.81 14.79 -45.64
C GLN A 24 15.73 15.68 -46.27
N ALA A 25 14.49 15.54 -45.80
CA ALA A 25 13.52 16.61 -45.82
C ALA A 25 13.49 17.21 -44.41
N PRO A 26 13.61 18.55 -44.24
CA PRO A 26 13.52 19.14 -42.93
C PRO A 26 12.08 18.97 -42.43
N LEU A 27 11.91 18.22 -41.34
CA LEU A 27 10.65 18.24 -40.60
C LEU A 27 10.51 19.64 -40.02
N VAL A 28 9.63 20.41 -40.65
CA VAL A 28 9.11 21.69 -40.16
C VAL A 28 8.70 21.50 -38.70
N GLN A 29 9.40 22.20 -37.82
CA GLN A 29 8.95 22.49 -36.48
C GLN A 29 7.69 23.35 -36.58
N ASN A 30 6.52 22.72 -36.53
CA ASN A 30 5.33 23.35 -36.00
C ASN A 30 5.15 22.80 -34.58
N SER A 31 5.81 23.47 -33.63
CA SER A 31 5.35 23.56 -32.24
C SER A 31 4.00 24.27 -32.20
N LEU A 32 3.18 23.95 -31.18
CA LEU A 32 1.80 24.37 -30.85
C LEU A 32 0.86 23.19 -31.10
N ASP A 33 0.44 22.38 -30.12
CA ASP A 33 0.17 22.68 -28.71
C ASP A 33 0.60 21.52 -27.78
N PRO A 34 1.10 21.80 -26.56
CA PRO A 34 1.09 20.81 -25.50
C PRO A 34 -0.38 20.59 -25.08
N ASP A 35 -0.85 19.36 -25.22
CA ASP A 35 -2.10 18.93 -24.58
C ASP A 35 -1.98 19.20 -23.07
N PRO A 36 -2.82 20.07 -22.46
CA PRO A 36 -2.60 20.59 -21.11
C PRO A 36 -3.01 19.59 -20.01
N SER A 37 -3.21 18.32 -20.30
CA SER A 37 -3.86 17.39 -19.35
C SER A 37 -2.92 16.46 -18.57
N LEU A 38 -1.59 16.66 -18.61
CA LEU A 38 -0.64 15.77 -17.92
C LEU A 38 0.52 16.53 -17.27
N GLU A 39 0.26 17.68 -16.65
CA GLU A 39 1.09 18.12 -15.52
C GLU A 39 0.74 17.25 -14.30
N HIS A 40 1.15 15.98 -14.34
CA HIS A 40 1.30 15.21 -13.10
C HIS A 40 2.31 15.99 -12.25
N GLY A 41 1.84 16.45 -11.08
CA GLY A 41 2.60 17.28 -10.14
C GLY A 41 4.00 16.70 -9.98
N ASN A 42 4.96 17.33 -10.64
CA ASN A 42 6.30 16.78 -10.74
C ASN A 42 6.92 16.97 -9.35
N LEU A 43 6.92 15.92 -8.52
CA LEU A 43 7.50 15.90 -7.16
C LEU A 43 9.01 16.26 -7.15
N THR A 44 9.60 16.53 -8.32
CA THR A 44 10.89 17.16 -8.56
C THR A 44 11.24 18.24 -7.53
N GLY A 45 12.14 17.92 -6.60
CA GLY A 45 12.57 18.78 -5.50
C GLY A 45 12.31 18.19 -4.10
N LEU A 46 11.50 17.14 -3.99
CA LEU A 46 11.36 16.35 -2.76
C LEU A 46 12.42 15.22 -2.72
N PRO A 47 12.84 14.77 -1.53
CA PRO A 47 13.94 13.83 -1.34
C PRO A 47 13.56 12.37 -1.66
N PHE A 48 12.76 12.15 -2.69
CA PHE A 48 12.30 10.81 -3.06
C PHE A 48 13.22 10.16 -4.08
N LYS A 49 13.34 8.83 -4.00
CA LYS A 49 14.02 8.03 -5.03
C LYS A 49 13.39 8.31 -6.40
N LYS A 50 14.24 8.48 -7.41
CA LYS A 50 13.80 8.63 -8.80
C LYS A 50 13.86 7.28 -9.52
N PHE A 51 12.79 6.93 -10.22
CA PHE A 51 12.74 5.75 -11.07
C PHE A 51 13.03 6.14 -12.52
N LEU A 52 13.84 5.34 -13.21
CA LEU A 52 14.23 5.62 -14.59
C LEU A 52 13.03 5.82 -15.53
N ILE A 53 11.92 5.12 -15.27
CA ILE A 53 10.71 5.17 -16.11
C ILE A 53 9.95 6.49 -16.00
N GLU A 54 10.14 7.27 -14.93
CA GLU A 54 9.49 8.57 -14.74
C GLU A 54 10.08 9.63 -15.69
N GLU A 55 11.39 9.52 -16.00
CA GLU A 55 12.09 10.44 -16.90
C GLU A 55 11.95 10.06 -18.38
N MET A 56 11.38 8.88 -18.68
CA MET A 56 11.19 8.44 -20.06
C MET A 56 10.02 9.17 -20.72
N GLY A 57 10.21 9.74 -21.91
CA GLY A 57 9.08 10.15 -22.76
C GLY A 57 8.19 8.96 -23.15
N ASN A 58 6.95 9.22 -23.60
CA ASN A 58 5.92 8.19 -23.86
C ASN A 58 6.42 7.03 -24.73
N VAL A 59 7.06 7.34 -25.87
CA VAL A 59 7.57 6.33 -26.81
C VAL A 59 8.64 5.44 -26.15
N LYS A 60 9.56 6.06 -25.40
CA LYS A 60 10.63 5.32 -24.72
C LYS A 60 10.07 4.44 -23.61
N TYR A 61 9.07 4.93 -22.87
CA TYR A 61 8.39 4.15 -21.86
C TYR A 61 7.65 2.95 -22.46
N LEU A 62 6.91 3.11 -23.56
CA LEU A 62 6.20 2.01 -24.21
C LEU A 62 7.17 0.93 -24.71
N LEU A 63 8.28 1.33 -25.34
CA LEU A 63 9.34 0.40 -25.75
C LEU A 63 9.94 -0.34 -24.55
N HIS A 64 10.25 0.39 -23.47
CA HIS A 64 10.75 -0.20 -22.23
C HIS A 64 9.73 -1.16 -21.59
N HIS A 65 8.45 -0.79 -21.57
CA HIS A 65 7.35 -1.62 -21.08
C HIS A 65 7.32 -2.96 -21.82
N HIS A 66 7.26 -2.94 -23.15
CA HIS A 66 7.23 -4.16 -23.95
C HIS A 66 8.49 -5.01 -23.79
N ALA A 67 9.68 -4.38 -23.81
CA ALA A 67 10.95 -5.09 -23.69
C ALA A 67 11.11 -5.77 -22.32
N VAL A 68 10.84 -5.06 -21.22
CA VAL A 68 10.98 -5.60 -19.86
C VAL A 68 9.90 -6.63 -19.56
N LYS A 69 8.66 -6.41 -20.01
CA LYS A 69 7.59 -7.40 -19.88
C LYS A 69 7.94 -8.70 -20.61
N ALA A 70 8.46 -8.62 -21.83
CA ALA A 70 8.91 -9.80 -22.58
C ALA A 70 10.11 -10.52 -21.92
N LEU A 71 11.03 -9.77 -21.29
CA LEU A 71 12.19 -10.32 -20.60
C LEU A 71 11.83 -11.03 -19.29
N LEU A 72 10.95 -10.45 -18.48
CA LEU A 72 10.62 -10.93 -17.13
C LEU A 72 9.44 -11.91 -17.09
N GLY A 73 8.54 -11.82 -18.07
CA GLY A 73 7.22 -12.44 -18.01
C GLY A 73 6.23 -11.66 -17.16
N ASP A 74 4.94 -11.89 -17.39
CA ASP A 74 3.85 -11.07 -16.84
C ASP A 74 3.85 -11.00 -15.31
N ARG A 75 3.98 -12.13 -14.60
CA ARG A 75 3.96 -12.16 -13.14
C ARG A 75 5.08 -11.34 -12.51
N SER A 76 6.31 -11.53 -12.99
CA SER A 76 7.49 -10.81 -12.50
C SER A 76 7.43 -9.33 -12.87
N TYR A 77 6.89 -9.00 -14.04
CA TYR A 77 6.66 -7.62 -14.47
C TYR A 77 5.66 -6.89 -13.56
N VAL A 78 4.55 -7.54 -13.21
CA VAL A 78 3.56 -7.01 -12.28
C VAL A 78 4.20 -6.72 -10.92
N LEU A 79 4.92 -7.69 -10.36
CA LEU A 79 5.60 -7.54 -9.07
C LEU A 79 6.62 -6.38 -9.09
N LEU A 80 7.38 -6.24 -10.18
CA LEU A 80 8.30 -5.11 -10.35
C LEU A 80 7.57 -3.77 -10.26
N ARG A 81 6.46 -3.61 -11.01
CA ARG A 81 5.72 -2.35 -11.04
C ARG A 81 4.99 -2.06 -9.72
N GLN A 82 4.44 -3.08 -9.08
CA GLN A 82 3.84 -2.96 -7.75
C GLN A 82 4.87 -2.50 -6.72
N ALA A 83 6.07 -3.08 -6.73
CA ALA A 83 7.14 -2.69 -5.81
C ALA A 83 7.60 -1.24 -6.02
N GLU A 84 7.74 -0.79 -7.27
CA GLU A 84 8.09 0.61 -7.58
C GLU A 84 7.01 1.60 -7.09
N ILE A 85 5.73 1.26 -7.27
CA ILE A 85 4.59 2.07 -6.79
C ILE A 85 4.57 2.09 -5.26
N GLN A 86 4.67 0.93 -4.61
CA GLN A 86 4.64 0.83 -3.15
C GLN A 86 5.81 1.59 -2.51
N GLU A 87 7.02 1.49 -3.08
CA GLU A 87 8.19 2.24 -2.60
C GLU A 87 7.95 3.76 -2.68
N ARG A 88 7.29 4.24 -3.74
CA ARG A 88 6.92 5.64 -3.90
C ARG A 88 5.84 6.05 -2.88
N GLU A 89 4.76 5.28 -2.75
CA GLU A 89 3.66 5.55 -1.82
C GLU A 89 4.17 5.62 -0.38
N SER A 90 5.02 4.66 0.01
CA SER A 90 5.61 4.59 1.34
C SER A 90 6.47 5.82 1.62
N ALA A 91 7.28 6.25 0.65
CA ALA A 91 8.11 7.45 0.78
C ALA A 91 7.27 8.73 0.92
N VAL A 92 6.16 8.85 0.19
CA VAL A 92 5.23 9.98 0.33
C VAL A 92 4.58 9.94 1.71
N TRP A 93 4.07 8.79 2.14
CA TRP A 93 3.41 8.62 3.42
C TRP A 93 4.34 8.95 4.59
N GLU A 94 5.57 8.43 4.58
CA GLU A 94 6.60 8.73 5.57
C GLU A 94 6.95 10.23 5.60
N TYR A 95 7.02 10.87 4.44
CA TYR A 95 7.27 12.30 4.37
C TYR A 95 6.15 13.11 5.02
N LEU A 96 4.88 12.77 4.74
CA LEU A 96 3.74 13.45 5.35
C LEU A 96 3.72 13.27 6.86
N TRP A 97 3.92 12.03 7.32
CA TRP A 97 3.98 11.69 8.73
C TRP A 97 5.06 12.48 9.47
N ASN A 98 6.28 12.50 8.93
CA ASN A 98 7.41 13.19 9.55
C ASN A 98 7.32 14.71 9.55
N HIS A 99 6.44 15.30 8.73
CA HIS A 99 6.26 16.74 8.61
C HIS A 99 4.93 17.24 9.18
N ASP A 100 4.17 16.39 9.89
CA ASP A 100 2.83 16.68 10.40
C ASP A 100 1.91 17.22 9.28
N LEU A 101 1.92 16.61 8.10
CA LEU A 101 1.14 17.03 6.95
C LEU A 101 -0.08 16.12 6.73
N TYR A 102 -1.20 16.73 6.36
CA TYR A 102 -2.43 16.08 5.96
C TYR A 102 -2.79 16.45 4.52
N CYS A 103 -2.97 15.44 3.69
CA CYS A 103 -3.41 15.57 2.31
C CYS A 103 -4.85 15.07 2.20
N GLU A 104 -5.73 15.93 1.70
CA GLU A 104 -7.15 15.61 1.44
C GLU A 104 -7.28 14.68 0.21
N ASP A 105 -6.37 14.85 -0.76
CA ASP A 105 -6.41 14.20 -2.07
C ASP A 105 -5.51 12.95 -2.15
N TRP A 106 -5.66 11.96 -1.25
CA TRP A 106 -5.04 10.66 -1.52
C TRP A 106 -5.93 9.89 -2.51
N PRO A 107 -5.45 9.60 -3.73
CA PRO A 107 -6.30 9.11 -4.83
C PRO A 107 -6.85 7.69 -4.64
N GLU A 108 -6.58 7.06 -3.50
CA GLU A 108 -7.14 5.77 -3.07
C GLU A 108 -7.66 5.79 -1.61
N SER A 109 -7.66 6.93 -0.89
CA SER A 109 -8.14 6.95 0.51
C SER A 109 -9.65 7.11 0.66
N SER A 110 -10.38 7.42 -0.41
CA SER A 110 -11.79 7.05 -0.42
C SER A 110 -11.81 5.55 -0.64
N SER A 111 -11.83 4.78 0.45
CA SER A 111 -12.45 3.47 0.36
C SER A 111 -13.84 3.73 -0.21
N ASP A 112 -14.06 3.46 -1.50
CA ASP A 112 -15.42 3.49 -2.09
C ASP A 112 -16.38 2.57 -1.30
N TRP A 113 -15.82 1.71 -0.46
CA TRP A 113 -16.50 1.12 0.67
C TRP A 113 -16.67 2.11 1.83
N ASP A 114 -17.67 2.97 1.72
CA ASP A 114 -18.27 3.66 2.86
C ASP A 114 -19.28 2.69 3.52
N GLY A 115 -18.76 1.85 4.42
CA GLY A 115 -19.61 1.09 5.33
C GLY A 115 -20.29 2.03 6.35
N PRO A 116 -21.45 1.64 6.92
CA PRO A 116 -22.02 2.41 8.03
C PRO A 116 -21.02 2.51 9.18
N PRO A 117 -21.03 3.62 9.95
CA PRO A 117 -20.09 3.83 11.04
C PRO A 117 -20.24 2.74 12.11
N LYS A 118 -19.11 2.25 12.63
CA LYS A 118 -19.03 1.14 13.58
C LYS A 118 -18.05 1.44 14.71
N ILE A 119 -18.33 0.91 15.89
CA ILE A 119 -17.41 0.89 17.03
C ILE A 119 -16.89 -0.53 17.23
N TYR A 120 -15.56 -0.68 17.23
CA TYR A 120 -14.88 -1.97 17.33
C TYR A 120 -14.27 -2.15 18.71
N MET A 121 -14.77 -3.11 19.47
CA MET A 121 -14.17 -3.49 20.75
C MET A 121 -12.92 -4.35 20.53
N SER A 122 -12.03 -4.38 21.53
CA SER A 122 -10.77 -5.13 21.45
C SER A 122 -10.96 -6.65 21.44
N ASP A 123 -12.11 -7.13 21.91
CA ASP A 123 -12.52 -8.54 21.89
C ASP A 123 -13.26 -8.99 20.62
N GLY A 124 -13.39 -8.09 19.63
CA GLY A 124 -14.04 -8.38 18.35
C GLY A 124 -15.55 -8.25 18.38
N ARG A 125 -16.15 -7.71 19.45
CA ARG A 125 -17.53 -7.20 19.39
C ARG A 125 -17.55 -5.93 18.54
N VAL A 126 -18.56 -5.80 17.69
CA VAL A 126 -18.73 -4.63 16.82
C VAL A 126 -20.13 -4.09 17.03
N PHE A 127 -20.22 -2.79 17.30
CA PHE A 127 -21.49 -2.10 17.53
C PHE A 127 -21.79 -1.16 16.37
N ASP A 128 -23.07 -1.07 16.02
CA ASP A 128 -23.57 -0.02 15.14
C ASP A 128 -23.33 1.35 15.80
N ALA A 129 -22.88 2.31 15.01
CA ALA A 129 -22.65 3.69 15.43
C ALA A 129 -23.33 4.69 14.50
N ASP A 130 -24.32 4.25 13.73
CA ASP A 130 -25.13 5.12 12.88
C ASP A 130 -26.09 5.97 13.74
N PRO A 131 -25.96 7.33 13.73
CA PRO A 131 -26.85 8.21 14.47
C PRO A 131 -28.33 8.12 14.06
N GLU A 132 -28.65 7.54 12.89
CA GLU A 132 -30.04 7.28 12.49
C GLU A 132 -30.68 6.13 13.30
N HIS A 133 -29.88 5.17 13.76
CA HIS A 133 -30.33 3.97 14.46
C HIS A 133 -29.97 3.96 15.95
N VAL A 134 -28.86 4.60 16.31
CA VAL A 134 -28.26 4.58 17.65
C VAL A 134 -28.26 5.98 18.26
N PRO A 135 -28.84 6.16 19.46
CA PRO A 135 -28.81 7.45 20.15
C PRO A 135 -27.37 7.94 20.40
N GLN A 136 -27.14 9.24 20.23
CA GLN A 136 -25.79 9.83 20.32
C GLN A 136 -25.12 9.60 21.68
N ASP A 137 -25.89 9.58 22.77
CA ASP A 137 -25.42 9.28 24.12
C ASP A 137 -24.92 7.83 24.24
N VAL A 138 -25.57 6.89 23.57
CA VAL A 138 -25.13 5.49 23.49
C VAL A 138 -23.85 5.36 22.66
N ILE A 139 -23.77 6.05 21.52
CA ILE A 139 -22.56 6.09 20.68
C ILE A 139 -21.36 6.58 21.50
N VAL A 140 -21.51 7.71 22.19
CA VAL A 140 -20.44 8.29 23.02
C VAL A 140 -20.06 7.33 24.15
N ALA A 141 -21.03 6.73 24.83
CA ALA A 141 -20.75 5.77 25.90
C ALA A 141 -20.00 4.53 25.37
N LEU A 142 -20.37 4.00 24.21
CA LEU A 142 -19.67 2.87 23.57
C LEU A 142 -18.23 3.24 23.18
N GLN A 143 -17.99 4.45 22.69
CA GLN A 143 -16.64 4.95 22.39
C GLN A 143 -15.78 5.06 23.65
N GLU A 144 -16.33 5.57 24.76
CA GLU A 144 -15.62 5.60 26.05
C GLU A 144 -15.27 4.20 26.55
N LEU A 145 -16.16 3.22 26.37
CA LEU A 145 -15.91 1.82 26.74
C LEU A 145 -14.84 1.18 25.86
N GLU A 146 -14.84 1.46 24.55
CA GLU A 146 -13.80 1.02 23.61
C GLU A 146 -12.42 1.54 24.03
N GLU A 147 -12.32 2.85 24.32
CA GLU A 147 -11.07 3.48 24.72
C GLU A 147 -10.55 2.89 26.05
N GLN A 148 -11.45 2.67 27.01
CA GLN A 148 -11.10 2.06 28.30
C GLN A 148 -10.62 0.60 28.13
N GLU A 149 -11.29 -0.19 27.30
CA GLU A 149 -10.91 -1.59 27.03
C GLU A 149 -9.54 -1.65 26.35
N SER A 150 -9.31 -0.78 25.37
CA SER A 150 -8.03 -0.63 24.68
C SER A 150 -6.89 -0.28 25.66
N LYS A 151 -7.13 0.68 26.57
CA LYS A 151 -6.17 1.04 27.63
C LYS A 151 -5.84 -0.14 28.54
N ARG A 152 -6.84 -0.85 29.06
CA ARG A 152 -6.63 -2.03 29.92
C ARG A 152 -5.83 -3.12 29.20
N ARG A 153 -6.17 -3.38 27.93
CA ARG A 153 -5.46 -4.38 27.11
C ARG A 153 -4.00 -4.00 26.91
N MET A 154 -3.70 -2.72 26.67
CA MET A 154 -2.32 -2.23 26.58
C MET A 154 -1.57 -2.38 27.90
N GLU A 155 -2.21 -2.08 29.04
CA GLU A 155 -1.61 -2.26 30.36
C GLU A 155 -1.29 -3.72 30.66
N VAL A 156 -2.23 -4.64 30.43
CA VAL A 156 -2.01 -6.09 30.60
C VAL A 156 -0.85 -6.57 29.71
N ARG A 157 -0.82 -6.15 28.44
CA ARG A 157 0.30 -6.47 27.53
C ARG A 157 1.63 -5.93 28.03
N ARG A 158 1.67 -4.69 28.52
CA ARG A 158 2.86 -4.06 29.08
C ARG A 158 3.36 -4.82 30.31
N HIS A 159 2.46 -5.13 31.25
CA HIS A 159 2.79 -5.90 32.45
C HIS A 159 3.39 -7.25 32.10
N ARG A 160 2.75 -7.99 31.19
CA ARG A 160 3.23 -9.30 30.71
C ARG A 160 4.62 -9.21 30.09
N TYR A 161 4.85 -8.21 29.24
CA TYR A 161 6.17 -8.01 28.61
C TYR A 161 7.26 -7.69 29.64
N CYS A 162 6.96 -6.85 30.64
CA CYS A 162 7.90 -6.49 31.71
C CYS A 162 8.18 -7.65 32.69
N GLU A 163 7.20 -8.53 32.93
CA GLU A 163 7.39 -9.73 33.76
C GLU A 163 8.29 -10.76 33.07
N LEU A 164 8.13 -10.96 31.76
CA LEU A 164 8.99 -11.83 30.94
C LEU A 164 10.44 -11.33 30.80
N THR A 165 10.68 -10.03 30.98
CA THR A 165 12.01 -9.41 30.84
C THR A 165 12.71 -9.16 32.18
N ARG A 166 12.22 -9.75 33.28
CA ARG A 166 12.92 -9.68 34.57
C ARG A 166 14.28 -10.41 34.48
N PRO A 167 15.38 -9.77 34.90
CA PRO A 167 16.74 -10.29 34.71
C PRO A 167 17.11 -11.51 35.58
N ASP A 168 16.21 -11.98 36.45
CA ASP A 168 16.50 -13.07 37.39
C ASP A 168 16.31 -14.48 36.77
N ASP A 169 15.66 -14.59 35.60
CA ASP A 169 15.41 -15.87 34.90
C ASP A 169 16.16 -15.95 33.57
N ALA A 170 17.45 -15.61 33.58
CA ALA A 170 18.38 -15.95 32.50
C ALA A 170 18.73 -17.46 32.52
N SER A 171 17.73 -18.33 32.40
CA SER A 171 17.94 -19.71 31.98
C SER A 171 17.72 -19.79 30.47
N ASP A 172 18.80 -20.12 29.76
CA ASP A 172 18.95 -20.07 28.30
C ASP A 172 18.05 -21.00 27.47
N ASP A 173 16.98 -21.57 28.03
CA ASP A 173 16.20 -22.59 27.32
C ASP A 173 14.77 -22.74 27.84
N VAL A 174 13.93 -21.72 27.69
CA VAL A 174 12.47 -21.94 27.66
C VAL A 174 11.78 -20.89 26.75
N VAL A 175 11.55 -21.26 25.48
CA VAL A 175 10.44 -20.69 24.71
C VAL A 175 9.17 -21.37 25.24
N GLU A 176 8.79 -21.05 26.48
CA GLU A 176 7.55 -21.57 27.04
C GLU A 176 6.42 -20.86 26.32
N ALA A 177 5.65 -21.62 25.55
CA ALA A 177 4.40 -21.16 24.98
C ALA A 177 3.59 -20.51 26.10
N MET A 178 3.33 -19.22 25.93
CA MET A 178 2.69 -18.37 26.92
C MET A 178 1.44 -19.06 27.49
N PRO A 179 1.27 -19.13 28.83
CA PRO A 179 0.05 -19.68 29.40
C PRO A 179 -1.15 -18.82 28.98
N ASP A 180 -2.09 -19.47 28.29
CA ASP A 180 -3.36 -18.98 27.75
C ASP A 180 -4.41 -18.81 28.86
N THR A 181 -4.05 -18.13 29.95
CA THR A 181 -4.91 -18.04 31.13
C THR A 181 -4.94 -16.62 31.62
N THR A 182 -5.73 -15.79 30.93
CA THR A 182 -6.46 -14.58 31.39
C THR A 182 -6.86 -13.75 30.14
N GLU A 183 -7.52 -14.37 29.17
CA GLU A 183 -7.96 -13.67 27.96
C GLU A 183 -9.06 -12.61 28.24
N ASP A 184 -9.58 -12.54 29.48
CA ASP A 184 -10.74 -11.74 29.83
C ASP A 184 -10.48 -10.57 30.80
N GLU A 185 -9.32 -10.47 31.46
CA GLU A 185 -9.11 -9.45 32.53
C GLU A 185 -9.17 -8.00 32.03
N TRP A 186 -8.87 -7.78 30.76
CA TRP A 186 -8.92 -6.46 30.13
C TRP A 186 -10.30 -6.13 29.56
N LYS A 187 -11.20 -7.13 29.42
CA LYS A 187 -12.52 -6.94 28.80
C LYS A 187 -13.40 -6.08 29.71
N ILE A 188 -14.24 -5.27 29.07
CA ILE A 188 -15.22 -4.45 29.77
C ILE A 188 -16.62 -5.04 29.54
N ASP A 189 -17.37 -5.14 30.64
CA ASP A 189 -18.78 -5.51 30.60
C ASP A 189 -19.58 -4.39 29.93
N ILE A 190 -20.32 -4.76 28.89
CA ILE A 190 -21.16 -3.82 28.14
C ILE A 190 -22.56 -3.84 28.76
N PRO A 191 -23.14 -2.66 29.07
CA PRO A 191 -24.51 -2.57 29.57
C PRO A 191 -25.51 -3.29 28.66
N GLU A 192 -26.48 -4.01 29.26
CA GLU A 192 -27.47 -4.81 28.51
C GLU A 192 -28.27 -3.97 27.51
N GLU A 193 -28.52 -2.70 27.85
CA GLU A 193 -29.18 -1.75 26.99
C GLU A 193 -28.42 -1.50 25.68
N TYR A 194 -27.09 -1.58 25.67
CA TYR A 194 -26.27 -1.32 24.48
C TYR A 194 -26.08 -2.57 23.62
N LEU A 195 -26.28 -3.77 24.19
CA LEU A 195 -26.18 -5.03 23.45
C LEU A 195 -27.20 -5.13 22.30
N ARG A 196 -28.28 -4.34 22.32
CA ARG A 196 -29.23 -4.27 21.20
C ARG A 196 -28.62 -3.72 19.90
N TYR A 197 -27.50 -3.01 20.00
CA TYR A 197 -26.77 -2.42 18.87
C TYR A 197 -25.56 -3.28 18.45
N LEU A 198 -25.37 -4.44 19.07
CA LEU A 198 -24.31 -5.38 18.72
C LEU A 198 -24.61 -5.98 17.33
N ILE A 199 -23.67 -5.81 16.40
CA ILE A 199 -23.73 -6.40 15.07
C ILE A 199 -23.41 -7.91 15.20
N PRO A 200 -24.32 -8.81 14.80
CA PRO A 200 -24.07 -10.25 14.87
C PRO A 200 -22.85 -10.65 14.06
N ARG A 201 -22.04 -11.59 14.57
CA ARG A 201 -20.82 -12.04 13.89
C ARG A 201 -21.07 -12.51 12.45
N GLY A 202 -22.17 -13.20 12.18
CA GLY A 202 -22.51 -13.63 10.81
C GLY A 202 -22.70 -12.49 9.81
N VAL A 203 -23.13 -11.30 10.27
CA VAL A 203 -23.21 -10.10 9.43
C VAL A 203 -21.80 -9.54 9.17
N GLN A 204 -20.95 -9.53 10.19
CA GLN A 204 -19.54 -9.12 10.06
C GLN A 204 -18.79 -10.02 9.08
N ASP A 205 -18.94 -11.35 9.20
CA ASP A 205 -18.29 -12.32 8.32
C ASP A 205 -18.70 -12.11 6.84
N GLU A 206 -19.97 -11.76 6.59
CA GLU A 206 -20.46 -11.47 5.23
C GLU A 206 -19.88 -10.16 4.68
N GLU A 207 -19.78 -9.13 5.52
CA GLU A 207 -19.12 -7.87 5.15
C GLU A 207 -17.63 -8.07 4.86
N ASP A 208 -16.92 -8.82 5.70
CA ASP A 208 -15.51 -9.16 5.51
C ASP A 208 -15.30 -9.93 4.19
N HIS A 209 -16.15 -10.92 3.89
CA HIS A 209 -16.11 -11.62 2.61
C HIS A 209 -16.36 -10.72 1.41
N ARG A 210 -17.28 -9.77 1.53
CA ARG A 210 -17.53 -8.77 0.48
C ARG A 210 -16.31 -7.86 0.30
N MET A 211 -15.67 -7.46 1.40
CA MET A 211 -14.46 -6.64 1.39
C MET A 211 -13.28 -7.36 0.75
N ASP A 212 -13.03 -8.61 1.13
CA ASP A 212 -12.00 -9.44 0.53
C ASP A 212 -12.24 -9.59 -0.98
N SER A 213 -13.49 -9.80 -1.39
CA SER A 213 -13.83 -9.93 -2.81
C SER A 213 -13.59 -8.62 -3.58
N TYR A 214 -13.97 -7.49 -3.00
CA TYR A 214 -13.73 -6.16 -3.56
C TYR A 214 -12.23 -5.90 -3.75
N TRP A 215 -11.42 -6.13 -2.71
CA TRP A 215 -9.98 -5.92 -2.78
C TRP A 215 -9.30 -6.86 -3.78
N GLN A 216 -9.75 -8.11 -3.87
CA GLN A 216 -9.26 -9.06 -4.89
C GLN A 216 -9.61 -8.60 -6.32
N GLU A 217 -10.80 -8.04 -6.53
CA GLU A 217 -11.19 -7.51 -7.84
C GLU A 217 -10.38 -6.26 -8.20
N LYS A 218 -10.22 -5.34 -7.24
CA LYS A 218 -9.38 -4.14 -7.39
C LYS A 218 -7.93 -4.52 -7.73
N GLN A 219 -7.36 -5.50 -7.03
CA GLN A 219 -6.03 -6.00 -7.31
C GLN A 219 -5.91 -6.55 -8.75
N LYS A 220 -6.88 -7.35 -9.21
CA LYS A 220 -6.91 -7.86 -10.59
C LYS A 220 -7.05 -6.75 -11.62
N GLU A 221 -7.82 -5.71 -11.32
CA GLU A 221 -7.96 -4.54 -12.19
C GLU A 221 -6.63 -3.79 -12.33
N ASP A 222 -5.94 -3.57 -11.21
CA ASP A 222 -4.62 -2.94 -11.18
C ASP A 222 -3.56 -3.76 -11.92
N GLU A 223 -3.56 -5.08 -11.75
CA GLU A 223 -2.67 -5.97 -12.51
C GLU A 223 -2.90 -5.83 -14.02
N LYS A 224 -4.16 -5.77 -14.47
CA LYS A 224 -4.48 -5.53 -15.89
C LYS A 224 -3.98 -4.17 -16.36
N LYS A 225 -4.15 -3.11 -15.56
CA LYS A 225 -3.65 -1.77 -15.89
C LYS A 225 -2.12 -1.74 -15.97
N ILE A 226 -1.43 -2.44 -15.08
CA ILE A 226 0.03 -2.60 -15.10
C ILE A 226 0.47 -3.34 -16.37
N LEU A 227 -0.16 -4.47 -16.69
CA LEU A 227 0.16 -5.28 -17.87
C LEU A 227 -0.12 -4.58 -19.20
N ALA A 228 -1.03 -3.59 -19.20
CA ALA A 228 -1.31 -2.72 -20.34
C ALA A 228 -0.38 -1.49 -20.42
N GLY A 229 0.47 -1.26 -19.41
CA GLY A 229 1.32 -0.08 -19.32
C GLY A 229 0.58 1.20 -18.89
N GLY A 230 -0.67 1.06 -18.41
CA GLY A 230 -1.48 2.16 -17.91
C GLY A 230 -1.13 2.57 -16.47
N LYS A 231 -0.85 1.59 -15.58
CA LYS A 231 -0.46 1.84 -14.18
C LYS A 231 1.03 1.54 -13.97
N SER A 232 1.77 2.53 -13.47
CA SER A 232 3.17 2.43 -13.04
C SER A 232 3.51 3.65 -12.19
N VAL A 233 4.68 3.67 -11.54
CA VAL A 233 5.10 4.83 -10.71
C VAL A 233 5.09 6.18 -11.45
N ARG A 234 5.13 6.16 -12.79
CA ARG A 234 5.03 7.34 -13.64
C ARG A 234 3.62 7.95 -13.70
N ASN A 235 2.60 7.10 -13.71
CA ASN A 235 1.21 7.47 -14.01
C ASN A 235 0.28 7.26 -12.81
N VAL A 236 0.81 6.78 -11.68
CA VAL A 236 0.04 6.69 -10.45
C VAL A 236 -0.14 8.10 -9.92
N GLU A 237 -1.38 8.48 -9.69
CA GLU A 237 -1.68 9.73 -9.01
C GLU A 237 -1.26 9.56 -7.55
N LEU A 238 -0.54 10.54 -7.02
CA LEU A 238 -0.16 10.60 -5.61
C LEU A 238 -0.31 12.04 -5.15
N PRO A 239 -0.64 12.29 -3.88
CA PRO A 239 -0.73 13.66 -3.41
C PRO A 239 0.62 14.34 -3.51
N ASP A 240 0.60 15.61 -3.88
CA ASP A 240 1.78 16.47 -3.81
C ASP A 240 1.91 17.00 -2.38
N PRO A 241 2.93 16.59 -1.60
CA PRO A 241 3.12 17.04 -0.23
C PRO A 241 3.18 18.56 -0.07
N ARG A 242 3.51 19.30 -1.13
CA ARG A 242 3.56 20.78 -1.12
C ARG A 242 2.18 21.43 -1.06
N ARG A 243 1.14 20.69 -1.47
CA ARG A 243 -0.26 21.13 -1.47
C ARG A 243 -0.99 20.71 -0.19
N CYS A 244 -0.33 19.91 0.65
CA CYS A 244 -0.92 19.37 1.87
C CYS A 244 -0.88 20.40 3.01
N LYS A 245 -1.86 20.30 3.91
CA LYS A 245 -2.04 21.22 5.04
C LYS A 245 -1.26 20.69 6.23
N LYS A 246 -0.75 21.56 7.11
CA LYS A 246 -0.23 21.10 8.40
C LYS A 246 -1.39 20.64 9.29
N LEU A 247 -1.18 19.54 10.00
CA LEU A 247 -2.01 19.17 11.12
C LEU A 247 -1.76 20.18 12.24
N ASP A 248 -2.75 21.01 12.53
CA ASP A 248 -2.73 21.82 13.74
C ASP A 248 -2.74 20.87 14.94
N LYS A 249 -1.69 20.93 15.78
CA LYS A 249 -1.66 20.20 17.05
C LYS A 249 -2.74 20.78 17.95
N GLN A 250 -3.88 20.07 18.04
CA GLN A 250 -4.88 20.31 19.08
C GLN A 250 -4.37 19.84 20.44
#